data_AF-A0A7S1GXK7-F1
#
_entry.id   AF-A0A7S1GXK7-F1
#
_cell.length_a   1.000
_cell.length_b   1.000
_cell.length_c   1.000
_cell.angle_alpha   90.00
_cell.angle_beta   90.00
_cell.angle_gamma   90.00
#
_symmetry.space_group_name_H-M   'P 1'
#
loop_
_entity.id
_entity.type
_entity.pdbx_description
1 polymer ?
#
loop_
_entity_poly.entity_id
_entity_poly.type
_entity_poly.pdbx_seq_one_letter_code
_entity_poly.pdbx_strand_id
1 'polypeptide(L)'
;EMLEKAISILEQMRTAGVSPDVWTYNTLLNACAKSASTTPGGRQRSVKVLELMREAGLDARPEQYRALLKVCKERAASGHDKDSYFLGLKVKQMMENRVSTQQS
;
A
#
# COMPACT_ATOMS: atom_id res chain seq x y z
N GLU A 1 3.58 -6.30 14.71
CA GLU A 1 3.24 -7.73 14.50
C GLU A 1 2.73 -8.13 13.12
N MET A 2 1.50 -7.83 12.68
CA MET A 2 0.96 -8.48 11.46
C MET A 2 1.68 -8.09 10.16
N LEU A 3 2.12 -6.82 10.03
CA LEU A 3 2.94 -6.41 8.87
C LEU A 3 4.38 -6.94 8.94
N GLU A 4 5.03 -6.92 10.10
CA GLU A 4 6.41 -7.42 10.20
C GLU A 4 6.46 -8.91 9.86
N LYS A 5 5.47 -9.69 10.32
CA LYS A 5 5.29 -11.09 9.91
C LYS A 5 5.06 -11.20 8.41
N ALA A 6 4.25 -10.31 7.84
CA ALA A 6 3.99 -10.30 6.41
C ALA A 6 5.22 -9.95 5.55
N ILE A 7 5.98 -8.92 5.93
CA ILE A 7 7.24 -8.56 5.27
C ILE A 7 8.24 -9.69 5.42
N SER A 8 8.33 -10.29 6.62
CA SER A 8 9.19 -11.45 6.83
C SER A 8 8.79 -12.63 5.94
N ILE A 9 7.50 -12.89 5.75
CA ILE A 9 7.03 -13.92 4.82
C ILE A 9 7.37 -13.54 3.37
N LEU A 10 7.18 -12.29 2.95
CA LEU A 10 7.57 -11.83 1.61
C LEU A 10 9.08 -12.01 1.37
N GLU A 11 9.91 -11.67 2.36
CA GLU A 11 11.36 -11.87 2.31
C GLU A 11 11.68 -13.36 2.22
N GLN A 12 11.02 -14.20 3.03
CA GLN A 12 11.18 -15.66 3.01
C GLN A 12 10.81 -16.25 1.65
N MET A 13 9.69 -15.84 1.06
CA MET A 13 9.28 -16.25 -0.29
C MET A 13 10.36 -15.89 -1.31
N ARG A 14 10.86 -14.64 -1.26
CA ARG A 14 11.96 -14.19 -2.14
C ARG A 14 13.23 -15.01 -1.95
N THR A 15 13.63 -15.29 -0.70
CA THR A 15 14.81 -16.13 -0.41
C THR A 15 14.64 -17.59 -0.82
N ALA A 16 13.41 -18.09 -0.84
CA ALA A 16 13.07 -19.43 -1.32
C ALA A 16 12.95 -19.51 -2.86
N GLY A 17 13.19 -18.40 -3.58
CA GLY A 17 13.03 -18.34 -5.03
C GLY A 17 11.57 -18.33 -5.51
N VAL A 18 10.62 -18.14 -4.59
CA VAL A 18 9.19 -18.06 -4.89
C VAL A 18 8.80 -16.59 -4.98
N SER A 19 8.43 -16.13 -6.17
CA SER A 19 7.92 -14.76 -6.33
C SER A 19 6.60 -14.62 -5.58
N PRO A 20 6.50 -13.72 -4.59
CA PRO A 20 5.21 -13.42 -3.96
C PRO A 20 4.22 -12.95 -5.02
N ASP A 21 2.97 -13.40 -4.91
CA ASP A 21 1.97 -13.15 -5.93
C ASP A 21 1.10 -11.93 -5.59
N VAL A 22 0.30 -11.50 -6.57
CA VAL A 22 -0.65 -10.40 -6.40
C VAL A 22 -1.62 -10.65 -5.23
N TRP A 23 -1.99 -11.91 -4.93
CA TRP A 23 -2.88 -12.24 -3.82
C TRP A 23 -2.25 -12.04 -2.45
N THR A 24 -0.98 -12.38 -2.30
CA THR A 24 -0.19 -12.21 -1.09
C THR A 24 -0.19 -10.73 -0.72
N TYR A 25 0.23 -9.86 -1.64
CA TYR A 25 0.23 -8.43 -1.39
C TYR A 25 -1.17 -7.82 -1.24
N ASN A 26 -2.16 -8.30 -2.00
CA ASN A 26 -3.55 -7.82 -1.87
C ASN A 26 -4.11 -8.07 -0.47
N THR A 27 -3.83 -9.23 0.12
CA THR A 27 -4.28 -9.58 1.46
C THR A 27 -3.67 -8.64 2.49
N LEU A 28 -2.39 -8.32 2.33
CA LEU A 28 -1.66 -7.38 3.19
C LEU A 28 -2.18 -5.96 3.07
N LEU A 29 -2.43 -5.49 1.85
CA LEU A 29 -3.01 -4.17 1.62
C LEU A 29 -4.39 -4.04 2.26
N ASN A 30 -5.24 -5.07 2.14
CA ASN A 30 -6.56 -5.04 2.75
C ASN A 30 -6.49 -4.99 4.29
N ALA A 31 -5.59 -5.79 4.89
CA ALA A 31 -5.36 -5.75 6.33
C ALA A 31 -4.79 -4.39 6.79
N CYS A 32 -3.82 -3.83 6.05
CA CYS A 32 -3.23 -2.55 6.38
C CYS A 32 -4.23 -1.40 6.20
N ALA A 33 -5.06 -1.42 5.15
CA ALA A 33 -6.12 -0.44 4.91
C ALA A 33 -7.18 -0.43 6.03
N LYS A 34 -7.53 -1.59 6.58
CA LYS A 34 -8.38 -1.68 7.79
C LYS A 34 -7.71 -1.09 9.02
N SER A 35 -6.40 -1.29 9.18
CA SER A 35 -5.64 -0.69 10.29
C SER A 35 -5.33 0.80 10.11
N ALA A 36 -5.42 1.28 8.86
CA ALA A 36 -5.09 2.64 8.45
C ALA A 36 -6.13 3.66 8.94
N SER A 37 -7.36 3.24 9.20
CA SER A 37 -8.36 4.11 9.85
C SER A 37 -8.03 4.34 11.32
N THR A 38 -7.42 3.36 11.99
CA THR A 38 -7.32 3.32 13.46
C THR A 38 -5.96 3.78 13.97
N THR A 39 -4.89 3.61 13.18
CA THR A 39 -3.52 3.99 13.59
C THR A 39 -2.77 4.70 12.47
N PRO A 40 -1.95 5.73 12.78
CA PRO A 40 -1.06 6.35 11.79
C PRO A 40 -0.12 5.34 11.13
N GLY A 41 0.42 4.43 11.93
CA GLY A 41 1.27 3.35 11.43
C GLY A 41 0.58 2.49 10.36
N GLY A 42 -0.72 2.25 10.45
CA GLY A 42 -1.45 1.48 9.44
C GLY A 42 -1.41 2.10 8.04
N ARG A 43 -1.42 3.44 7.95
CA ARG A 43 -1.32 4.17 6.68
C ARG A 43 0.08 4.07 6.08
N GLN A 44 1.13 4.42 6.82
CA GLN A 44 2.52 4.30 6.35
C GLN A 44 2.81 2.88 5.84
N ARG A 45 2.38 1.89 6.63
CA ARG A 45 2.53 0.47 6.32
C ARG A 45 1.87 0.09 5.00
N SER A 46 0.65 0.54 4.77
CA SER A 46 -0.07 0.28 3.52
C SER A 46 0.66 0.86 2.29
N VAL A 47 1.17 2.09 2.41
CA VAL A 47 1.95 2.73 1.34
C VAL A 47 3.25 1.97 1.08
N LYS A 48 3.90 1.45 2.13
CA LYS A 48 5.11 0.64 1.97
C LYS A 48 4.84 -0.66 1.21
N VAL A 49 3.71 -1.30 1.46
CA VAL A 49 3.30 -2.51 0.72
C VAL A 49 3.05 -2.20 -0.77
N LEU A 50 2.46 -1.04 -1.10
CA LEU A 50 2.31 -0.61 -2.50
C LEU A 50 3.67 -0.41 -3.21
N GLU A 51 4.66 0.14 -2.50
CA GLU A 51 6.03 0.27 -3.04
C GLU A 51 6.63 -1.10 -3.32
N LEU A 52 6.52 -2.03 -2.37
CA LEU A 52 7.05 -3.39 -2.52
C LEU A 52 6.38 -4.15 -3.67
N MET A 53 5.05 -3.97 -3.87
CA MET A 53 4.38 -4.52 -5.06
C MET A 53 5.00 -3.98 -6.34
N ARG A 54 5.16 -2.66 -6.42
CA ARG A 54 5.72 -1.99 -7.60
C ARG A 54 7.17 -2.44 -7.87
N GLU A 55 7.99 -2.54 -6.82
CA GLU A 55 9.37 -3.04 -6.90
C GLU A 55 9.42 -4.51 -7.35
N ALA A 56 8.43 -5.31 -6.96
CA ALA A 56 8.27 -6.68 -7.44
C ALA A 56 7.72 -6.77 -8.88
N GLY A 57 7.49 -5.65 -9.56
CA GLY A 57 6.87 -5.61 -10.90
C GLY A 57 5.39 -6.00 -10.88
N LEU A 58 4.77 -6.03 -9.70
CA LEU A 58 3.38 -6.36 -9.50
C LEU A 58 2.55 -5.12 -9.35
N ASP A 59 1.35 -5.19 -9.90
CA ASP A 59 0.53 -4.01 -10.02
C ASP A 59 -0.65 -4.09 -9.06
N ALA A 60 -0.67 -3.21 -8.05
CA ALA A 60 -1.77 -3.16 -7.06
C ALA A 60 -3.07 -2.74 -7.75
N ARG A 61 -4.21 -3.36 -7.47
CA ARG A 61 -5.45 -3.04 -8.21
C ARG A 61 -5.97 -1.63 -7.85
N PRO A 62 -6.77 -1.00 -8.74
CA PRO A 62 -7.32 0.34 -8.52
C PRO A 62 -8.13 0.47 -7.22
N GLU A 63 -8.76 -0.61 -6.77
CA GLU A 63 -9.55 -0.65 -5.53
C GLU A 63 -8.69 -0.38 -4.29
N GLN A 64 -7.45 -0.88 -4.25
CA GLN A 64 -6.57 -0.65 -3.09
C GLN A 64 -6.06 0.78 -3.03
N TYR A 65 -5.73 1.40 -4.18
CA TYR A 65 -5.39 2.83 -4.22
C TYR A 65 -6.55 3.70 -3.75
N ARG A 66 -7.77 3.40 -4.22
CA ARG A 66 -8.98 4.12 -3.80
C ARG A 66 -9.25 4.01 -2.30
N ALA A 67 -9.12 2.81 -1.74
CA ALA A 67 -9.30 2.59 -0.30
C ALA A 67 -8.30 3.41 0.53
N LEU A 68 -7.01 3.40 0.14
CA LEU A 68 -5.98 4.15 0.85
C LEU A 68 -6.13 5.66 0.69
N LEU A 69 -6.47 6.14 -0.51
CA LEU A 69 -6.76 7.55 -0.75
C LEU A 69 -7.92 8.04 0.10
N LYS A 70 -8.99 7.25 0.22
CA LYS A 70 -10.14 7.58 1.07
C LYS A 70 -9.70 7.77 2.51
N VAL A 71 -8.98 6.79 3.07
CA VAL A 71 -8.50 6.86 4.47
C VAL A 71 -7.53 8.01 4.68
N CYS A 72 -6.59 8.25 3.76
CA CYS A 72 -5.65 9.37 3.85
C CYS A 72 -6.37 10.73 3.82
N LYS A 73 -7.40 10.89 2.97
CA LYS A 73 -8.22 12.11 2.90
C LYS A 73 -9.03 12.34 4.17
N GLU A 74 -9.70 11.31 4.68
CA GLU A 74 -10.48 11.39 5.91
C GLU A 74 -9.63 11.78 7.12
N ARG A 75 -8.36 11.34 7.17
CA ARG A 75 -7.43 11.67 8.25
C ARG A 75 -6.74 13.01 8.06
N ALA A 76 -6.43 13.39 6.81
CA ALA A 76 -5.95 14.74 6.50
C ALA A 76 -7.00 15.81 6.86
N ALA A 77 -8.29 15.53 6.65
CA ALA A 77 -9.39 16.43 7.00
C ALA A 77 -9.55 16.63 8.53
N SER A 78 -9.14 15.67 9.35
CA SER A 78 -9.13 15.80 10.81
C SER A 78 -8.04 16.74 11.37
N GLY A 79 -7.27 17.43 10.51
CA GLY A 79 -6.40 18.57 10.85
C GLY A 79 -5.11 18.26 11.61
N HIS A 80 -5.00 17.07 12.23
CA HIS A 80 -3.89 16.68 13.09
C HIS A 80 -2.82 15.82 12.40
N ASP A 81 -2.94 15.56 11.10
CA ASP A 81 -2.06 14.61 10.42
C ASP A 81 -1.63 15.08 9.02
N LYS A 82 -0.56 15.87 8.98
CA LYS A 82 0.12 16.28 7.74
C LYS A 82 0.73 15.07 7.01
N ASP A 83 1.13 14.02 7.72
CA ASP A 83 1.70 12.82 7.11
C ASP A 83 0.65 12.09 6.27
N SER A 84 -0.60 12.04 6.72
CA SER A 84 -1.72 11.52 5.92
C SER A 84 -1.90 12.24 4.60
N TYR A 85 -1.72 13.56 4.58
CA TYR A 85 -1.83 14.36 3.37
C TYR A 85 -0.72 13.99 2.36
N PHE A 86 0.54 13.94 2.81
CA PHE A 86 1.67 13.54 1.95
C PHE A 86 1.57 12.10 1.46
N LEU A 87 1.15 11.17 2.33
CA LEU A 87 0.89 9.78 1.95
C LEU A 87 -0.22 9.68 0.91
N GLY A 88 -1.31 10.43 1.08
CA GLY A 88 -2.40 10.49 0.10
C GLY A 88 -1.93 11.01 -1.26
N LEU A 89 -1.11 12.06 -1.29
CA LEU A 89 -0.55 12.60 -2.53
C LEU A 89 0.38 11.58 -3.21
N LYS A 90 1.21 10.89 -2.42
CA LYS A 90 2.10 9.84 -2.92
C LYS A 90 1.34 8.66 -3.53
N VAL A 91 0.27 8.20 -2.87
CA VAL A 91 -0.60 7.14 -3.38
C VAL A 91 -1.31 7.57 -4.66
N LYS A 92 -1.74 8.84 -4.76
CA LYS A 92 -2.32 9.41 -5.99
C LYS A 92 -1.33 9.38 -7.15
N GLN A 93 -0.09 9.83 -6.93
CA GLN A 93 0.96 9.80 -7.93
C GLN A 93 1.27 8.37 -8.41
N MET A 94 1.32 7.41 -7.48
CA MET A 94 1.54 6.00 -7.84
C MET A 94 0.42 5.44 -8.72
N MET A 95 -0.83 5.83 -8.46
CA MET A 95 -1.97 5.45 -9.29
C MET A 95 -1.91 6.08 -10.68
N GLU A 96 -1.55 7.37 -10.78
CA GLU A 96 -1.43 8.08 -12.06
C GLU A 96 -0.30 7.51 -12.92
N ASN A 97 0.85 7.19 -12.32
CA ASN A 97 1.97 6.55 -13.02
C ASN A 97 1.58 5.21 -13.66
N ARG A 98 0.63 4.48 -13.05
CA ARG A 98 0.08 3.21 -13.55
C ARG A 98 -0.69 3.39 -14.86
N VAL A 99 -1.44 4.49 -14.97
CA VAL A 99 -2.21 4.82 -16.19
C VAL A 99 -1.24 5.13 -17.33
N SER A 100 -0.14 5.81 -17.05
CA SER A 100 0.89 6.14 -18.04
C SER A 100 1.60 4.89 -18.59
N THR A 101 1.89 3.88 -17.75
CA THR A 101 2.54 2.63 -18.20
C THR A 101 1.61 1.67 -18.94
N GLN A 102 0.29 1.80 -18.82
CA GLN A 102 -0.68 0.96 -19.57
C GLN A 102 -1.08 1.56 -20.92
N GLN A 103 -0.63 2.79 -21.25
CA GLN A 103 -0.93 3.47 -22.51
C GLN A 103 0.26 3.49 -23.50
N SER A 104 1.34 2.75 -23.25
CA SER A 104 2.51 2.66 -24.14
C SER A 104 2.67 1.27 -24.74
#